data_AF-A0A2R8Y673-F1
#
_entry.id   AF-A0A2R8Y673-F1
#
_cell.length_a   1.000
_cell.length_b   1.000
_cell.length_c   1.000
_cell.angle_alpha   90.00
_cell.angle_beta   90.00
_cell.angle_gamma   90.00
#
_symmetry.space_group_name_H-M   'P 1'
#
loop_
_entity.id
_entity.type
_entity.pdbx_description
1 polymer ?
#
loop_
_entity_poly.entity_id
_entity_poly.type
_entity_poly.pdbx_seq_one_letter_code
_entity_poly.pdbx_strand_id
1 'polypeptide(L)'
;MEENLISMREDHSFHVRYRMEASCLELALEGERLCKSGDCRAGVSFFEAAVQVGTEDLKTLSAIYSQLGNAYFYLHDYAKALEYHHHDLTLAR
;
A
#
# COMPACT_ATOMS: atom_id res chain seq x y z
N MET A 1 -53.72 -15.30 4.66
CA MET A 1 -53.51 -15.03 6.09
C MET A 1 -51.99 -15.04 6.25
N GLU A 2 -51.25 -14.04 5.75
CA GLU A 2 -51.10 -12.67 6.31
C GLU A 2 -50.93 -12.77 7.84
N GLU A 3 -49.78 -12.43 8.43
CA GLU A 3 -49.12 -11.10 8.48
C GLU A 3 -47.57 -11.22 8.38
N ASN A 4 -46.86 -10.54 7.47
CA ASN A 4 -46.25 -9.18 7.56
C ASN A 4 -45.43 -8.95 8.84
N LEU A 5 -44.10 -8.74 8.82
CA LEU A 5 -43.29 -7.66 8.22
C LEU A 5 -42.57 -6.95 9.39
N ILE A 6 -41.29 -7.23 9.62
CA ILE A 6 -40.31 -6.20 10.03
C ILE A 6 -39.01 -6.53 9.30
N SER A 7 -38.68 -5.63 8.39
CA SER A 7 -37.39 -5.44 7.75
C SER A 7 -36.34 -5.11 8.80
N MET A 8 -35.33 -5.96 8.94
CA MET A 8 -34.02 -5.58 9.47
C MET A 8 -32.97 -6.04 8.47
N ARG A 9 -32.79 -5.21 7.44
CA ARG A 9 -31.46 -4.99 6.88
C ARG A 9 -30.57 -4.50 8.02
N GLU A 10 -29.28 -4.76 7.89
CA GLU A 10 -28.21 -4.35 8.81
C GLU A 10 -28.02 -5.31 10.00
N ASP A 11 -27.23 -6.37 9.79
CA ASP A 11 -25.97 -6.56 10.52
C ASP A 11 -25.23 -7.82 10.03
N HIS A 12 -24.57 -7.68 8.87
CA HIS A 12 -23.57 -8.66 8.41
C HIS A 12 -22.17 -8.05 8.45
N SER A 13 -21.90 -7.16 9.42
CA SER A 13 -20.63 -6.44 9.47
C SER A 13 -19.78 -6.70 10.72
N PHE A 14 -20.25 -7.48 11.70
CA PHE A 14 -19.60 -7.45 13.01
C PHE A 14 -18.63 -8.60 13.38
N HIS A 15 -18.60 -9.76 12.70
CA HIS A 15 -17.88 -10.93 13.26
C HIS A 15 -16.92 -11.76 12.37
N VAL A 16 -16.60 -11.41 11.11
CA VAL A 16 -15.72 -12.28 10.27
C VAL A 16 -14.63 -11.56 9.46
N ARG A 17 -14.08 -10.43 9.94
CA ARG A 17 -12.90 -9.79 9.30
C ARG A 17 -11.85 -9.24 10.27
N TYR A 18 -11.58 -9.95 11.36
CA TYR A 18 -10.40 -9.65 12.21
C TYR A 18 -9.10 -10.25 11.65
N ARG A 19 -8.97 -10.32 10.32
CA ARG A 19 -7.65 -10.42 9.67
C ARG A 19 -7.25 -8.98 9.44
N MET A 20 -6.30 -8.47 10.22
CA MET A 20 -5.77 -7.12 10.04
C MET A 20 -5.20 -7.02 8.62
N GLU A 21 -6.00 -6.52 7.68
CA GLU A 21 -5.49 -6.09 6.39
C GLU A 21 -4.65 -4.84 6.70
N ALA A 22 -3.33 -4.97 6.57
CA ALA A 22 -2.44 -3.83 6.75
C ALA A 22 -2.79 -2.77 5.71
N SER A 23 -2.99 -1.54 6.15
CA SER A 23 -3.21 -0.41 5.27
C SER A 23 -1.95 -0.17 4.41
N CYS A 24 -2.16 0.43 3.24
CA CYS A 24 -1.07 0.87 2.36
C CYS A 24 -0.02 1.71 3.12
N LEU A 25 -0.47 2.58 4.04
CA LEU A 25 0.40 3.40 4.87
C LEU A 25 1.26 2.57 5.85
N GLU A 26 0.67 1.59 6.54
CA GLU A 26 1.41 0.74 7.48
C GLU A 26 2.50 -0.06 6.77
N LEU A 27 2.19 -0.61 5.59
CA LEU A 27 3.16 -1.31 4.75
C LEU A 27 4.29 -0.38 4.30
N ALA A 28 3.97 0.84 3.87
CA ALA A 28 4.96 1.83 3.45
C ALA A 28 5.91 2.23 4.60
N LEU A 29 5.37 2.45 5.81
CA LEU A 29 6.15 2.80 7.00
C LEU A 29 7.11 1.67 7.39
N GLU A 30 6.66 0.41 7.30
CA GLU A 30 7.52 -0.73 7.57
C GLU A 30 8.60 -0.89 6.50
N GLY A 31 8.28 -0.63 5.23
CA GLY A 31 9.25 -0.58 4.13
C GLY A 31 10.35 0.45 4.38
N GLU A 32 9.98 1.66 4.78
CA GLU A 32 10.92 2.74 5.12
C GLU A 32 11.81 2.37 6.32
N ARG A 33 11.21 1.78 7.36
CA ARG A 33 11.95 1.32 8.56
C ARG A 33 13.01 0.29 8.19
N LEU A 34 12.69 -0.67 7.33
CA LEU A 34 13.60 -1.71 6.89
C LEU A 34 14.76 -1.15 6.06
N CYS A 35 14.47 -0.27 5.08
CA CYS A 35 15.51 0.43 4.33
C CYS A 35 16.46 1.21 5.24
N LYS A 36 15.94 1.92 6.24
CA LYS A 36 16.77 2.64 7.24
C LYS A 36 17.63 1.72 8.09
N SER A 37 17.19 0.48 8.32
CA SER A 37 17.96 -0.54 9.05
C SER A 37 19.00 -1.26 8.19
N GLY A 38 19.05 -0.99 6.88
CA GLY A 38 19.99 -1.59 5.92
C GLY A 38 19.43 -2.78 5.15
N ASP A 39 18.24 -3.29 5.50
CA ASP A 39 17.56 -4.35 4.75
C ASP A 39 16.63 -3.75 3.68
N CYS A 40 17.24 -3.11 2.67
CA CYS A 40 16.49 -2.51 1.57
C CYS A 40 15.73 -3.54 0.73
N ARG A 41 16.17 -4.81 0.71
CA ARG A 41 15.48 -5.87 -0.05
C ARG A 41 14.14 -6.22 0.58
N ALA A 42 14.11 -6.37 1.92
CA ALA A 42 12.85 -6.52 2.62
C ALA A 42 12.00 -5.25 2.49
N GLY A 43 12.61 -4.06 2.60
CA GLY A 43 11.92 -2.79 2.44
C GLY A 43 11.17 -2.64 1.11
N VAL A 44 11.81 -3.00 -0.01
CA VAL A 44 11.17 -3.06 -1.34
C VAL A 44 9.93 -3.95 -1.34
N SER A 45 9.99 -5.11 -0.70
CA SER A 45 8.85 -6.06 -0.67
C SER A 45 7.64 -5.45 0.02
N PHE A 46 7.85 -4.66 1.09
CA PHE A 46 6.79 -3.95 1.78
C PHE A 46 6.23 -2.78 0.95
N PHE A 47 7.08 -2.02 0.26
CA PHE A 47 6.61 -0.97 -0.63
C PHE A 47 5.80 -1.51 -1.82
N GLU A 48 6.24 -2.60 -2.45
CA GLU A 48 5.47 -3.25 -3.53
C GLU A 48 4.11 -3.74 -3.03
N ALA A 49 4.06 -4.31 -1.82
CA ALA A 49 2.79 -4.66 -1.18
C ALA A 49 1.91 -3.44 -0.91
N ALA A 50 2.49 -2.31 -0.47
CA ALA A 50 1.77 -1.06 -0.28
C ALA A 50 1.14 -0.56 -1.59
N VAL A 51 1.88 -0.61 -2.70
CA VAL A 51 1.36 -0.27 -4.04
C VAL A 51 0.23 -1.21 -4.45
N GLN A 52 0.34 -2.51 -4.17
CA GLN A 52 -0.69 -3.49 -4.48
C GLN A 52 -1.97 -3.29 -3.66
N VAL A 53 -1.86 -2.92 -2.38
CA VAL A 53 -3.01 -2.54 -1.56
C VAL A 53 -3.66 -1.27 -2.08
N GLY A 54 -2.84 -0.31 -2.52
CA GLY A 54 -3.30 0.95 -3.09
C GLY A 54 -3.83 1.94 -2.04
N THR A 55 -3.92 3.21 -2.45
CA THR A 55 -4.45 4.31 -1.63
C THR A 55 -5.07 5.37 -2.51
N GLU A 56 -6.11 6.04 -2.03
CA GLU A 56 -6.71 7.20 -2.68
C GLU A 56 -5.91 8.50 -2.43
N ASP A 57 -5.01 8.49 -1.42
CA ASP A 57 -4.14 9.63 -1.16
C ASP A 57 -2.94 9.63 -2.11
N LEU A 58 -3.03 10.46 -3.14
CA LEU A 58 -2.00 10.64 -4.15
C LEU A 58 -0.65 11.08 -3.56
N LYS A 59 -0.65 11.81 -2.43
CA LYS A 59 0.60 12.21 -1.76
C LYS A 59 1.31 11.01 -1.14
N THR A 60 0.56 10.14 -0.47
CA THR A 60 1.09 8.87 0.05
C THR A 60 1.59 7.99 -1.08
N LEU A 61 0.83 7.86 -2.18
CA LEU A 61 1.23 7.04 -3.32
C LEU A 61 2.51 7.56 -4.00
N SER A 62 2.62 8.88 -4.21
CA SER A 62 3.82 9.54 -4.70
C SER A 62 5.03 9.27 -3.80
N ALA A 63 4.87 9.42 -2.48
CA ALA A 63 5.94 9.12 -1.52
C ALA A 63 6.38 7.65 -1.60
N ILE A 64 5.44 6.70 -1.75
CA ILE A 64 5.76 5.28 -1.90
C ILE A 64 6.59 5.07 -3.18
N TYR A 65 6.15 5.56 -4.34
CA TYR A 65 6.89 5.41 -5.59
C TYR A 65 8.28 6.03 -5.54
N SER A 66 8.42 7.21 -4.93
CA SER A 66 9.71 7.86 -4.74
C SER A 66 10.66 6.99 -3.88
N GLN A 67 10.17 6.45 -2.77
CA GLN A 67 10.95 5.56 -1.91
C GLN A 67 11.28 4.22 -2.59
N LEU A 68 10.35 3.66 -3.36
CA LEU A 68 10.56 2.43 -4.14
C LEU A 68 11.66 2.62 -5.19
N GLY A 69 11.64 3.75 -5.91
CA GLY A 69 12.68 4.11 -6.86
C GLY A 69 14.06 4.22 -6.21
N ASN A 70 14.14 4.90 -5.06
CA ASN A 70 15.38 5.02 -4.30
C ASN A 70 15.88 3.67 -3.77
N ALA A 71 14.98 2.81 -3.28
CA ALA A 71 15.33 1.50 -2.75
C ALA A 71 15.85 0.58 -3.87
N TYR A 72 15.23 0.58 -5.05
CA TYR A 72 15.72 -0.15 -6.21
C TYR A 72 17.05 0.40 -6.74
N PHE A 73 17.23 1.71 -6.72
CA PHE A 73 18.51 2.34 -7.07
C PHE A 73 19.63 1.86 -6.13
N TYR A 74 19.36 1.81 -4.82
CA TYR A 74 20.31 1.32 -3.82
C TYR A 74 20.66 -0.17 -4.02
N LEU A 75 19.71 -0.98 -4.50
CA LEU A 75 19.91 -2.39 -4.83
C LEU A 75 20.53 -2.61 -6.22
N HIS A 76 20.88 -1.55 -6.94
CA HIS A 76 21.42 -1.55 -8.30
C HIS A 76 20.47 -2.11 -9.39
N ASP A 77 19.16 -2.16 -9.11
CA ASP A 77 18.14 -2.45 -10.12
C ASP A 77 17.63 -1.15 -10.74
N TYR A 78 18.45 -0.59 -11.64
CA TYR A 78 18.17 0.72 -12.24
C TYR A 78 16.96 0.72 -13.17
N ALA A 79 16.59 -0.43 -13.73
CA ALA A 79 15.43 -0.54 -14.60
C ALA A 79 14.15 -0.29 -13.80
N LYS A 80 13.99 -0.97 -12.66
CA LYS A 80 12.86 -0.75 -11.76
C LYS A 80 12.91 0.63 -11.09
N ALA A 81 14.10 1.10 -10.71
CA ALA A 81 14.24 2.43 -10.14
C ALA A 81 13.66 3.52 -11.08
N LEU A 82 13.99 3.44 -12.37
CA LEU A 82 13.49 4.36 -13.38
C LEU A 82 11.97 4.25 -13.56
N GLU A 83 11.43 3.03 -13.57
CA GLU A 83 9.99 2.78 -13.68
C GLU A 83 9.20 3.48 -12.57
N TYR A 84 9.59 3.28 -11.30
CA TYR A 84 8.88 3.88 -10.18
C TYR A 84 9.08 5.40 -10.07
N HIS A 85 10.26 5.92 -10.41
CA HIS A 85 10.43 7.37 -10.53
C HIS A 85 9.57 7.97 -11.67
N HIS A 86 9.35 7.23 -12.75
CA HIS A 86 8.45 7.67 -13.81
C HIS A 86 7.00 7.70 -13.33
N HIS A 87 6.55 6.68 -12.58
CA HIS A 87 5.21 6.67 -11.97
C HIS A 87 4.97 7.85 -11.04
N ASP A 88 5.95 8.18 -10.18
CA ASP A 88 5.90 9.36 -9.32
C ASP A 88 5.77 10.66 -10.14
N LEU A 89 6.57 10.80 -11.20
CA LEU A 89 6.50 11.96 -12.10
C LEU A 89 5.16 12.06 -12.84
N THR A 90 4.57 10.93 -13.25
CA THR A 90 3.25 10.91 -13.89
C THR A 90 2.14 11.31 -12.92
N LEU A 91 2.25 10.95 -11.64
CA LEU A 91 1.32 11.37 -10.59
C LEU A 91 1.41 12.86 -10.25
N ALA A 92 2.61 13.42 -10.33
CA ALA A 92 2.87 14.83 -10.05
C ALA A 92 2.48 15.78 -11.20
N ARG A 93 2.11 15.25 -12.37
CA ARG A 93 1.67 16.00 -13.55
C ARG A 93 0.16 16.14 -13.62
#